data_AF-F4CTE2-F1
#
_entry.id   AF-F4CTE2-F1
#
_cell.length_a   1.000
_cell.length_b   1.000
_cell.length_c   1.000
_cell.angle_alpha   90.00
_cell.angle_beta   90.00
_cell.angle_gamma   90.00
#
_symmetry.space_group_name_H-M   'P 1'
#
loop_
_entity.id
_entity.type
_entity.pdbx_description
1 polymer ?
#
loop_
_entity_poly.entity_id
_entity_poly.type
_entity_poly.pdbx_seq_one_letter_code
_entity_poly.pdbx_strand_id
1 'polypeptide(L)'
;MTATLDHPTTPTPSPVNARGEATFLRAAGYTLTARELVHALATHLARYGDTLAVRVVDPLAAVDAVMRFDLAHRHAQLTAWTAGRSPADVATVLARAEAIARDYFGAGFPALTW
;
A
#
# COMPACT_ATOMS: atom_id res chain seq x y z
N MET A 1 49.97 -24.72 -6.86
CA MET A 1 48.55 -24.86 -7.21
C MET A 1 47.82 -23.65 -6.63
N THR A 2 47.34 -22.76 -7.49
CA THR A 2 46.76 -21.46 -7.16
C THR A 2 45.24 -21.58 -6.97
N ALA A 3 44.73 -21.18 -5.81
CA ALA A 3 43.30 -21.17 -5.50
C ALA A 3 42.70 -19.77 -5.81
N THR A 4 41.67 -19.78 -6.66
CA THR A 4 40.91 -18.62 -7.15
C THR A 4 40.04 -18.04 -6.03
N LEU A 5 39.98 -16.70 -5.95
CA LEU A 5 39.03 -15.97 -5.10
C LEU A 5 37.59 -16.17 -5.61
N ASP A 6 36.78 -16.92 -4.85
CA ASP A 6 35.33 -16.84 -4.97
C ASP A 6 34.85 -15.53 -4.35
N HIS A 7 34.26 -14.67 -5.19
CA HIS A 7 33.58 -13.46 -4.77
C HIS A 7 32.43 -13.81 -3.81
N PRO A 8 32.19 -13.03 -2.74
CA PRO A 8 30.91 -13.09 -2.05
C PRO A 8 29.83 -12.57 -3.00
N THR A 9 28.94 -13.47 -3.42
CA THR A 9 27.72 -13.13 -4.16
C THR A 9 26.87 -12.20 -3.32
N THR A 10 26.92 -10.90 -3.63
CA THR A 10 26.04 -9.88 -3.07
C THR A 10 24.59 -10.32 -3.23
N PRO A 11 23.73 -10.30 -2.18
CA PRO A 11 22.32 -10.60 -2.34
C PRO A 11 21.70 -9.60 -3.32
N THR A 12 21.09 -10.13 -4.37
CA THR A 12 20.41 -9.33 -5.40
C THR A 12 19.30 -8.51 -4.73
N PRO A 13 19.34 -7.17 -4.77
CA PRO A 13 18.22 -6.37 -4.28
C PRO A 13 16.99 -6.72 -5.11
N SER A 14 15.90 -7.09 -4.44
CA SER A 14 14.60 -7.31 -5.05
C SER A 14 14.20 -6.13 -5.94
N PRO A 15 13.44 -6.33 -7.02
CA PRO A 15 13.08 -5.26 -7.92
C PRO A 15 12.36 -4.17 -7.13
N VAL A 16 12.99 -3.01 -7.10
CA VAL A 16 12.44 -1.77 -6.59
C VAL A 16 11.22 -1.44 -7.46
N ASN A 17 10.02 -1.66 -6.94
CA ASN A 17 8.80 -1.23 -7.61
C ASN A 17 8.78 0.31 -7.61
N ALA A 18 9.09 0.91 -8.77
CA ALA A 18 8.95 2.30 -9.24
C ALA A 18 9.21 3.51 -8.30
N ARG A 19 9.51 3.36 -6.99
CA ARG A 19 9.73 4.48 -6.05
C ARG A 19 10.73 4.21 -4.91
N GLY A 20 11.51 3.14 -4.95
CA GLY A 20 12.51 2.89 -3.88
C GLY A 20 11.93 2.38 -2.56
N GLU A 21 10.61 2.27 -2.42
CA GLU A 21 9.98 1.84 -1.17
C GLU A 21 10.04 0.34 -0.97
N ALA A 22 10.31 -0.07 0.27
CA ALA A 22 10.28 -1.47 0.66
C ALA A 22 8.85 -2.03 0.60
N THR A 23 8.74 -3.31 0.23
CA THR A 23 7.49 -4.06 0.34
C THR A 23 7.05 -4.12 1.80
N PHE A 24 5.81 -3.72 2.07
CA PHE A 24 5.22 -3.74 3.41
C PHE A 24 4.28 -4.93 3.60
N LEU A 25 3.44 -5.20 2.61
CA LEU A 25 2.45 -6.30 2.64
C LEU A 25 2.69 -7.25 1.47
N ARG A 26 2.70 -8.56 1.73
CA ARG A 26 2.72 -9.60 0.69
C ARG A 26 1.48 -10.50 0.85
N ALA A 27 0.64 -10.54 -0.17
CA ALA A 27 -0.51 -11.42 -0.27
C ALA A 27 -0.32 -12.41 -1.44
N ALA A 28 -1.21 -13.41 -1.55
CA ALA A 28 -1.09 -14.50 -2.54
C ALA A 28 -1.19 -14.08 -4.02
N GLY A 29 -1.38 -12.79 -4.32
CA GLY A 29 -1.45 -12.28 -5.70
C GLY A 29 -0.93 -10.85 -5.90
N TYR A 30 -0.49 -10.17 -4.83
CA TYR A 30 0.04 -8.81 -4.91
C TYR A 30 0.98 -8.50 -3.75
N THR A 31 1.80 -7.48 -3.94
CA THR A 31 2.70 -6.94 -2.92
C THR A 31 2.53 -5.43 -2.84
N LEU A 32 2.24 -4.87 -1.67
CA LEU A 32 2.06 -3.42 -1.52
C LEU A 32 3.22 -2.80 -0.73
N THR A 33 3.65 -1.62 -1.14
CA THR A 33 4.36 -0.70 -0.25
C THR A 33 3.39 -0.11 0.77
N ALA A 34 3.91 0.49 1.85
CA ALA A 34 3.06 1.18 2.82
C ALA A 34 2.23 2.30 2.18
N ARG A 35 2.78 3.01 1.19
CA ARG A 35 2.05 4.05 0.45
C ARG A 35 0.94 3.44 -0.42
N GLU A 36 1.23 2.37 -1.14
CA GLU A 36 0.21 1.66 -1.94
C GLU A 36 -0.92 1.12 -1.06
N LEU A 37 -0.60 0.64 0.15
CA LEU A 37 -1.60 0.21 1.13
C LEU A 37 -2.54 1.36 1.53
N VAL A 38 -1.98 2.53 1.82
CA VAL A 38 -2.79 3.72 2.15
C VAL A 38 -3.64 4.14 0.96
N HIS A 39 -3.13 4.06 -0.27
CA HIS A 39 -3.94 4.34 -1.45
C HIS A 39 -5.04 3.29 -1.67
N ALA A 40 -4.81 2.02 -1.35
CA ALA A 40 -5.83 0.97 -1.43
C ALA A 40 -6.96 1.23 -0.43
N LEU A 41 -6.61 1.56 0.82
CA LEU A 41 -7.59 1.98 1.83
C LEU A 41 -8.33 3.26 1.41
N ALA A 42 -7.61 4.25 0.90
CA ALA A 42 -8.20 5.49 0.41
C ALA A 42 -9.16 5.25 -0.75
N THR A 43 -8.85 4.30 -1.64
CA THR A 43 -9.74 3.87 -2.74
C THR A 43 -11.02 3.25 -2.18
N HIS A 44 -10.91 2.41 -1.15
CA HIS A 44 -12.07 1.83 -0.47
C HIS A 44 -12.94 2.93 0.16
N LEU A 45 -12.34 3.81 0.97
CA LEU A 45 -13.04 4.93 1.61
C LEU A 45 -13.71 5.86 0.59
N ALA A 46 -13.01 6.15 -0.50
CA ALA A 46 -13.51 7.00 -1.58
C ALA A 46 -14.75 6.43 -2.28
N ARG A 47 -14.93 5.11 -2.26
CA ARG A 47 -15.97 4.39 -2.98
C ARG A 47 -17.14 3.98 -2.08
N TYR A 48 -16.84 3.56 -0.86
CA TYR A 48 -17.81 2.98 0.07
C TYR A 48 -18.07 3.86 1.31
N GLY A 49 -17.36 4.99 1.46
CA GLY A 49 -17.45 5.86 2.63
C GLY A 49 -16.62 5.35 3.82
N ASP A 50 -16.73 6.01 4.98
CA ASP A 50 -15.99 5.64 6.20
C ASP A 50 -16.62 4.46 6.95
N THR A 51 -16.76 3.33 6.24
CA THR A 51 -17.26 2.05 6.79
C THR A 51 -16.26 1.39 7.75
N LEU A 52 -14.98 1.81 7.68
CA LEU A 52 -13.89 1.33 8.51
C LEU A 52 -13.90 1.95 9.91
N ALA A 53 -14.41 3.18 10.08
CA ALA A 53 -14.59 3.80 11.39
C ALA A 53 -15.50 3.02 12.34
N VAL A 54 -16.48 2.29 11.80
CA VAL A 54 -17.51 1.58 12.58
C VAL A 54 -17.11 0.11 12.82
N ARG A 55 -15.88 -0.30 12.45
CA ARG A 55 -15.37 -1.68 12.54
C ARG A 55 -16.25 -2.71 11.81
N VAL A 56 -17.05 -2.28 10.83
CA VAL A 56 -17.93 -3.17 10.06
C VAL A 56 -17.12 -4.01 9.08
N VAL A 57 -16.02 -3.46 8.56
CA VAL A 57 -15.14 -4.12 7.60
C VAL A 57 -13.72 -4.12 8.16
N ASP A 58 -13.07 -5.29 8.12
CA ASP A 58 -11.67 -5.44 8.46
C ASP A 58 -10.79 -4.69 7.42
N PRO A 59 -9.82 -3.84 7.85
CA PRO A 59 -8.97 -3.09 6.93
C PRO A 59 -8.19 -3.95 5.94
N LEU A 60 -7.74 -5.15 6.33
CA LEU A 60 -7.07 -6.08 5.42
C LEU A 60 -8.05 -6.63 4.39
N ALA A 61 -9.28 -6.96 4.80
CA ALA A 61 -10.34 -7.39 3.88
C ALA A 61 -10.71 -6.27 2.88
N ALA A 62 -10.73 -5.01 3.32
CA ALA A 62 -10.95 -3.86 2.43
C ALA A 62 -9.84 -3.72 1.38
N VAL A 63 -8.58 -3.85 1.78
CA VAL A 63 -7.43 -3.86 0.86
C VAL A 63 -7.51 -5.03 -0.11
N ASP A 64 -7.81 -6.24 0.37
CA ASP A 64 -7.97 -7.44 -0.46
C ASP A 64 -9.10 -7.24 -1.49
N ALA A 65 -10.20 -6.62 -1.09
CA ALA A 65 -11.32 -6.34 -1.98
C ALA A 65 -10.93 -5.36 -3.09
N VAL A 66 -10.24 -4.27 -2.74
CA VAL A 66 -9.76 -3.29 -3.72
C VAL A 66 -8.77 -3.92 -4.68
N MET A 67 -7.79 -4.67 -4.16
CA MET A 67 -6.73 -5.24 -4.99
C MET A 67 -7.22 -6.36 -5.89
N ARG A 68 -8.09 -7.26 -5.40
CA ARG A 68 -8.55 -8.41 -6.21
C ARG A 68 -9.73 -8.08 -7.11
N PHE A 69 -10.69 -7.28 -6.64
CA PHE A 69 -11.96 -7.07 -7.36
C PHE A 69 -12.03 -5.71 -8.02
N ASP A 70 -11.73 -4.63 -7.29
CA ASP A 70 -11.94 -3.28 -7.84
C ASP A 70 -10.90 -2.92 -8.89
N LEU A 71 -9.63 -3.24 -8.60
CA LEU A 71 -8.51 -2.87 -9.45
C LEU A 71 -7.92 -4.07 -10.21
N ALA A 72 -8.34 -5.30 -9.90
CA ALA A 72 -7.84 -6.52 -10.52
C ALA A 72 -6.30 -6.53 -10.65
N HIS A 73 -5.61 -6.21 -9.55
CA HIS A 73 -4.15 -6.13 -9.42
C HIS A 73 -3.49 -4.99 -10.23
N ARG A 74 -4.25 -3.97 -10.67
CA ARG A 74 -3.72 -2.79 -11.36
C ARG A 74 -3.33 -1.69 -10.38
N HIS A 75 -2.12 -1.76 -9.85
CA HIS A 75 -1.59 -0.79 -8.87
C HIS A 75 -1.62 0.66 -9.38
N ALA A 76 -1.40 0.87 -10.68
CA ALA A 76 -1.44 2.20 -11.31
C ALA A 76 -2.80 2.91 -11.16
N GLN A 77 -3.87 2.19 -10.82
CA GLN A 77 -5.21 2.74 -10.64
C GLN A 77 -5.54 3.10 -9.18
N LEU A 78 -4.64 2.82 -8.23
CA LEU A 78 -4.81 3.12 -6.80
C LEU A 78 -5.03 4.62 -6.51
N THR A 79 -4.64 5.50 -7.42
CA THR A 79 -4.86 6.95 -7.31
C THR A 79 -5.95 7.46 -8.23
N ALA A 80 -6.64 6.61 -9.00
CA ALA A 80 -7.66 7.07 -9.95
C ALA A 80 -8.84 7.77 -9.26
N TRP A 81 -9.11 7.45 -7.99
CA TRP A 81 -10.17 8.08 -7.20
C TRP A 81 -9.94 9.58 -6.94
N THR A 82 -8.70 10.09 -7.12
CA THR A 82 -8.39 11.51 -6.93
C THR A 82 -8.87 12.37 -8.10
N ALA A 83 -9.21 11.76 -9.24
CA ALA A 83 -9.67 12.48 -10.42
C ALA A 83 -10.97 13.26 -10.11
N GLY A 84 -10.96 14.56 -10.41
CA GLY A 84 -12.11 15.45 -10.19
C GLY A 84 -12.33 15.86 -8.73
N ARG A 85 -11.43 15.53 -7.80
CA ARG A 85 -11.49 15.95 -6.39
C ARG A 85 -10.54 17.09 -6.10
N SER A 86 -10.86 17.91 -5.10
CA SER A 86 -9.96 18.97 -4.66
C SER A 86 -8.73 18.38 -3.95
N PRO A 87 -7.58 19.06 -3.96
CA PRO A 87 -6.41 18.63 -3.20
C PRO A 87 -6.69 18.49 -1.69
N ALA A 88 -7.57 19.33 -1.14
CA ALA A 88 -7.97 19.26 0.27
C ALA A 88 -8.78 17.99 0.59
N ASP A 89 -9.68 17.59 -0.30
CA ASP A 89 -10.44 16.34 -0.15
C ASP A 89 -9.53 15.12 -0.26
N VAL A 90 -8.60 15.14 -1.23
CA VAL A 90 -7.61 14.08 -1.40
C VAL A 90 -6.74 13.94 -0.15
N ALA A 91 -6.23 15.05 0.38
CA ALA A 91 -5.45 15.06 1.62
C ALA A 91 -6.25 14.53 2.81
N THR A 92 -7.53 14.89 2.91
CA THR A 92 -8.41 14.42 4.00
C THR A 92 -8.61 12.91 3.96
N VAL A 93 -8.90 12.35 2.78
CA VAL A 93 -9.09 10.89 2.63
C VAL A 93 -7.78 10.14 2.85
N LEU A 94 -6.65 10.66 2.38
CA LEU A 94 -5.33 10.04 2.61
C LEU A 94 -4.96 10.05 4.10
N ALA A 95 -5.14 11.19 4.79
CA ALA A 95 -4.87 11.29 6.22
C ALA A 95 -5.75 10.30 7.02
N ARG A 96 -7.00 10.12 6.61
CA ARG A 96 -7.91 9.15 7.23
C ARG A 96 -7.46 7.71 6.99
N ALA A 97 -7.12 7.36 5.75
CA ALA A 97 -6.63 6.04 5.39
C ALA A 97 -5.31 5.69 6.13
N GLU A 98 -4.41 6.67 6.25
CA GLU A 98 -3.15 6.52 6.99
C GLU A 98 -3.38 6.32 8.49
N ALA A 99 -4.34 7.04 9.09
CA ALA A 99 -4.71 6.84 10.48
C ALA A 99 -5.25 5.41 10.73
N ILE A 100 -6.09 4.90 9.84
CA ILE A 100 -6.60 3.52 9.91
C ILE A 100 -5.47 2.50 9.75
N ALA A 101 -4.56 2.72 8.80
CA ALA A 101 -3.40 1.84 8.60
C ALA A 101 -2.52 1.81 9.86
N ARG A 102 -2.24 2.97 10.47
CA ARG A 102 -1.47 3.05 11.72
C ARG A 102 -2.16 2.37 12.89
N ASP A 103 -3.47 2.55 13.04
CA ASP A 103 -4.23 1.90 14.13
C ASP A 103 -4.22 0.37 13.97
N TYR A 104 -4.36 -0.11 12.74
CA TYR A 104 -4.41 -1.55 12.45
C TYR A 104 -3.04 -2.24 12.53
N PHE A 105 -2.02 -1.68 11.87
CA PHE A 105 -0.68 -2.29 11.82
C PHE A 105 0.23 -1.86 12.98
N GLY A 106 -0.20 -0.89 13.78
CA GLY A 106 0.52 -0.38 14.95
C GLY A 106 1.92 0.14 14.61
N ALA A 107 2.86 -0.14 15.50
CA ALA A 107 4.26 0.29 15.40
C ALA A 107 5.00 -0.27 14.17
N GLY A 108 4.44 -1.26 13.47
CA GLY A 108 5.01 -1.78 12.23
C GLY A 108 4.83 -0.84 11.04
N PHE A 109 3.85 0.06 11.06
CA PHE A 109 3.56 0.94 9.93
C PHE A 109 4.51 2.13 9.85
N PRO A 110 5.22 2.35 8.73
CA PRO A 110 6.17 3.46 8.60
C PRO A 110 5.46 4.81 8.51
N ALA A 111 6.15 5.87 8.93
CA ALA A 111 5.69 7.22 8.64
C ALA A 111 5.85 7.50 7.13
N LEU A 112 4.77 7.97 6.49
CA LEU A 112 4.78 8.33 5.08
C LEU A 112 4.99 9.84 4.93
N THR A 113 5.91 10.23 4.06
CA THR A 113 6.04 11.62 3.60
C THR A 113 5.28 11.76 2.28
N TRP A 114 4.27 12.62 2.25
CA TRP A 114 3.41 12.85 1.08
C TRP A 114 3.86 14.05 0.26
#